data_AF-A0A316BB17-F1
#
_entry.id   AF-A0A316BB17-F1
#
_cell.length_a   1.000
_cell.length_b   1.000
_cell.length_c   1.000
_cell.angle_alpha   90.00
_cell.angle_beta   90.00
_cell.angle_gamma   90.00
#
_symmetry.space_group_name_H-M   'P 1'
#
loop_
_entity.id
_entity.type
_entity.pdbx_description
1 polymer ?
#
loop_
_entity_poly.entity_id
_entity_poly.type
_entity_poly.pdbx_seq_one_letter_code
_entity_poly.pdbx_strand_id
1 'polypeptide(L)'
;MKKILRDTCILSALTVLAVFTVSIIWIGVTAEIKLVLELFALSFIISVVNFLLDEITSLPIWGSYILKFVVVTAIVMLFGFIAGWFFASNFWMAFIYVGIVFIAAYLLDAIKIKKDIEFINSRIKERT
;
A
#
# COMPACT_ATOMS: atom_id res chain seq x y z
N MET A 1 13.96 16.22 -1.63
CA MET A 1 13.46 15.01 -2.34
C MET A 1 12.28 14.33 -1.66
N LYS A 2 12.33 13.89 -0.39
CA LYS A 2 11.17 13.29 0.32
C LYS A 2 9.90 14.16 0.28
N LYS A 3 10.05 15.47 0.52
CA LYS A 3 8.94 16.43 0.49
C LYS A 3 8.35 16.54 -0.92
N ILE A 4 9.20 16.69 -1.93
CA ILE A 4 8.77 16.75 -3.35
C ILE A 4 8.06 15.47 -3.76
N LEU A 5 8.61 14.28 -3.49
CA LEU A 5 8.01 13.01 -3.92
C LEU A 5 6.69 12.74 -3.20
N ARG A 6 6.63 13.01 -1.89
CA ARG A 6 5.38 12.94 -1.11
C ARG A 6 4.35 13.93 -1.62
N ASP A 7 4.73 15.19 -1.80
CA ASP A 7 3.84 16.25 -2.23
C ASP A 7 3.36 15.98 -3.67
N THR A 8 4.20 15.43 -4.56
CA THR A 8 3.81 14.95 -5.90
C THR A 8 2.83 13.80 -5.80
N CYS A 9 3.06 12.78 -4.97
CA CYS A 9 2.11 11.67 -4.82
C CYS A 9 0.77 12.13 -4.24
N ILE A 10 0.79 13.04 -3.27
CA ILE A 10 -0.43 13.63 -2.70
C ILE A 10 -1.16 14.46 -3.76
N LEU A 11 -0.44 15.30 -4.50
CA LEU A 11 -1.02 16.12 -5.56
C LEU A 11 -1.61 15.25 -6.67
N SER A 12 -0.90 14.20 -7.09
CA SER A 12 -1.41 13.21 -8.05
C SER A 12 -2.66 12.51 -7.53
N ALA A 13 -2.67 12.07 -6.27
CA ALA A 13 -3.85 11.46 -5.66
C ALA A 13 -5.04 12.42 -5.63
N LEU A 14 -4.82 13.69 -5.26
CA LEU A 14 -5.86 14.73 -5.27
C LEU A 14 -6.39 15.03 -6.67
N THR A 15 -5.52 15.13 -7.67
CA THR A 15 -5.93 15.33 -9.07
C THR A 15 -6.75 14.17 -9.59
N VAL A 16 -6.31 12.93 -9.33
CA VAL A 16 -7.04 11.71 -9.67
C VAL A 16 -8.43 11.75 -9.02
N LEU A 17 -8.51 12.03 -7.72
CA LEU A 17 -9.76 12.09 -6.97
C LEU A 17 -10.70 13.19 -7.48
N ALA A 18 -10.17 14.37 -7.82
CA ALA A 18 -10.93 15.48 -8.39
C ALA A 18 -11.51 15.13 -9.77
N VAL A 19 -10.68 14.58 -10.67
CA VAL A 19 -11.12 14.14 -12.00
C VAL A 19 -12.21 13.08 -11.89
N PHE A 20 -12.04 12.10 -11.00
CA PHE A 20 -13.04 11.06 -10.80
C PHE A 20 -14.35 11.59 -10.21
N THR A 21 -14.28 12.53 -9.28
CA THR A 21 -15.48 13.16 -8.71
C THR A 21 -16.30 13.90 -9.78
N VAL A 22 -15.63 14.66 -10.64
CA VAL A 22 -16.28 15.36 -11.75
C VAL A 22 -16.88 14.37 -12.76
N SER A 23 -16.13 13.31 -13.12
CA SER A 23 -16.62 12.27 -14.04
C SER A 23 -17.85 11.53 -13.52
N ILE A 24 -17.91 11.23 -12.21
CA ILE A 24 -19.08 10.60 -11.58
C ILE A 24 -20.31 11.50 -11.68
N ILE A 25 -20.16 12.81 -11.44
CA ILE A 25 -21.27 13.76 -11.49
C ILE A 25 -21.83 13.90 -12.91
N TRP A 26 -20.96 13.86 -13.93
CA TRP A 26 -21.37 14.15 -15.31
C TRP A 26 -21.81 12.93 -16.12
N ILE A 27 -21.12 11.80 -15.96
CA ILE A 27 -21.28 10.60 -16.80
C ILE A 27 -21.85 9.42 -15.99
N GLY A 28 -21.81 9.49 -14.66
CA GLY A 28 -22.14 8.36 -13.77
C GLY A 28 -20.96 7.41 -13.58
N VAL A 29 -21.22 6.22 -13.02
CA VAL A 29 -20.18 5.23 -12.71
C VAL A 29 -19.91 4.35 -13.93
N THR A 30 -18.82 4.63 -14.65
CA THR A 30 -18.32 3.76 -15.72
C THR A 30 -17.46 2.62 -15.15
N ALA A 31 -17.13 1.64 -15.99
CA ALA A 31 -16.33 0.48 -15.57
C ALA A 31 -14.94 0.88 -15.05
N GLU A 32 -14.34 1.91 -15.63
CA GLU A 32 -13.04 2.45 -15.23
C GLU A 32 -13.12 3.13 -13.86
N ILE A 33 -14.18 3.92 -13.64
CA ILE A 33 -14.42 4.60 -12.37
C ILE A 33 -14.67 3.58 -11.26
N LYS A 34 -15.44 2.53 -11.55
CA LYS A 34 -15.68 1.42 -10.64
C LYS A 34 -14.37 0.76 -10.21
N LEU A 35 -13.49 0.45 -11.17
CA LEU A 35 -12.19 -0.17 -10.90
C LEU A 35 -11.30 0.72 -10.01
N VAL A 36 -11.30 2.04 -10.24
CA VAL A 36 -10.52 2.97 -9.40
C VAL A 36 -11.07 3.05 -7.98
N LEU A 37 -12.40 3.09 -7.81
CA LEU A 37 -13.02 3.06 -6.48
C LEU A 37 -12.71 1.76 -5.74
N GLU A 38 -12.73 0.62 -6.43
CA GLU A 38 -12.37 -0.68 -5.87
C GLU A 38 -10.90 -0.73 -5.45
N LEU A 39 -9.97 -0.20 -6.27
CA LEU A 39 -8.56 -0.07 -5.91
C LEU A 39 -8.35 0.85 -4.70
N PHE A 40 -9.12 1.94 -4.62
CA PHE A 40 -9.06 2.86 -3.48
C PHE A 40 -9.56 2.18 -2.19
N ALA A 41 -10.68 1.46 -2.27
CA ALA A 41 -11.21 0.69 -1.14
C ALA A 41 -10.22 -0.40 -0.69
N LEU A 42 -9.62 -1.13 -1.63
CA LEU A 42 -8.60 -2.13 -1.32
C LEU A 42 -7.37 -1.51 -0.64
N SER A 43 -6.89 -0.37 -1.15
CA SER A 43 -5.78 0.38 -0.56
C SER A 43 -6.08 0.79 0.88
N PHE A 44 -7.30 1.28 1.14
CA PHE A 44 -7.75 1.62 2.49
C PHE A 44 -7.78 0.39 3.41
N ILE A 45 -8.35 -0.73 2.97
CA ILE A 45 -8.38 -1.98 3.75
C ILE A 45 -6.96 -2.45 4.08
N ILE A 46 -6.07 -2.48 3.10
CA ILE A 46 -4.66 -2.88 3.28
C ILE A 46 -3.98 -1.95 4.30
N SER A 47 -4.22 -0.64 4.21
CA SER A 47 -3.61 0.31 5.15
C SER A 47 -4.11 0.13 6.58
N VAL A 48 -5.40 -0.12 6.77
CA VAL A 48 -5.99 -0.39 8.09
C VAL A 48 -5.44 -1.71 8.65
N VAL A 49 -5.38 -2.77 7.83
CA VAL A 49 -4.85 -4.06 8.29
C VAL A 49 -3.37 -3.97 8.63
N ASN A 50 -2.56 -3.26 7.84
CA ASN A 50 -1.15 -3.05 8.18
C ASN A 50 -0.99 -2.29 9.51
N PHE A 51 -1.80 -1.27 9.75
CA PHE A 51 -1.81 -0.55 11.03
C PHE A 51 -2.17 -1.48 12.20
N LEU A 52 -3.20 -2.31 12.05
CA LEU A 52 -3.58 -3.28 13.08
C LEU A 52 -2.51 -4.35 13.31
N LEU A 53 -1.87 -4.84 12.24
CA LEU A 53 -0.77 -5.80 12.36
C LEU A 53 0.41 -5.20 13.11
N ASP A 54 0.76 -3.94 12.84
CA ASP A 54 1.84 -3.25 13.53
C ASP A 54 1.53 -3.01 15.02
N GLU A 55 0.26 -2.78 15.37
CA GLU A 55 -0.16 -2.60 16.76
C GLU A 55 -0.21 -3.92 17.54
N ILE A 56 -0.67 -5.00 16.89
CA ILE A 56 -0.91 -6.29 17.57
C ILE A 56 0.35 -7.17 17.60
N THR A 57 1.26 -7.02 16.63
CA THR A 57 2.42 -7.92 16.49
C THR A 57 3.74 -7.24 16.83
N SER A 58 4.41 -7.71 17.87
CA SER A 58 5.79 -7.33 18.21
C SER A 58 6.81 -8.30 17.61
N LEU A 59 6.63 -8.67 16.34
CA LEU A 59 7.47 -9.66 15.67
C LEU A 59 8.82 -9.04 15.25
N PRO A 60 9.90 -9.84 15.16
CA PRO A 60 11.13 -9.39 14.52
C PRO A 60 10.85 -8.95 13.08
N ILE A 61 11.60 -7.96 12.61
CA ILE A 61 11.38 -7.26 11.32
C ILE A 61 11.06 -8.24 10.18
N TRP A 62 11.88 -9.28 9.99
CA TRP A 62 11.67 -10.29 8.94
C TRP A 62 10.34 -11.06 9.07
N GLY A 63 9.96 -11.43 10.29
CA GLY A 63 8.71 -12.14 10.55
C GLY A 63 7.47 -11.27 10.31
N SER A 64 7.56 -9.98 10.67
CA SER A 64 6.50 -9.00 10.39
C SER A 64 6.26 -8.85 8.89
N TYR A 65 7.32 -8.75 8.07
CA TYR A 65 7.15 -8.64 6.61
C TYR A 65 6.59 -9.90 5.97
N ILE A 66 7.01 -11.09 6.38
CA ILE A 66 6.43 -12.34 5.85
C ILE A 66 4.94 -12.40 6.19
N LEU A 67 4.57 -12.07 7.43
CA LEU A 67 3.16 -12.04 7.84
C LEU A 67 2.36 -11.01 7.04
N LYS A 68 2.86 -9.78 6.91
CA LYS A 68 2.22 -8.72 6.11
C LYS A 68 2.06 -9.15 4.66
N PHE A 69 3.05 -9.79 4.05
CA PHE A 69 2.95 -10.29 2.68
C PHE A 69 1.82 -11.31 2.54
N VAL A 70 1.77 -12.31 3.43
CA VAL A 70 0.74 -13.35 3.40
C VAL A 70 -0.66 -12.75 3.60
N VAL A 71 -0.81 -11.85 4.59
CA VAL A 71 -2.10 -11.20 4.89
C VAL A 71 -2.55 -10.31 3.75
N VAL A 72 -1.67 -9.46 3.21
CA VAL A 72 -2.00 -8.58 2.07
C VAL A 72 -2.36 -9.41 0.84
N THR A 73 -1.63 -10.49 0.57
CA THR A 73 -1.95 -11.37 -0.56
C THR A 73 -3.31 -12.03 -0.39
N ALA A 74 -3.64 -12.50 0.82
CA ALA A 74 -4.96 -13.07 1.11
C ALA A 74 -6.09 -12.04 0.92
N ILE A 75 -5.90 -10.79 1.36
CA ILE A 75 -6.87 -9.70 1.18
C ILE A 75 -7.05 -9.38 -0.30
N VAL A 76 -5.97 -9.25 -1.06
CA VAL A 76 -6.02 -8.97 -2.50
C VAL A 76 -6.72 -10.10 -3.25
N MET A 77 -6.47 -11.35 -2.87
CA MET A 77 -7.17 -12.51 -3.45
C MET A 77 -8.67 -12.48 -3.14
N LEU A 78 -9.06 -12.30 -1.88
CA LEU A 78 -10.46 -12.24 -1.47
C LEU A 78 -11.20 -11.08 -2.13
N PHE A 79 -10.61 -9.89 -2.09
CA PHE A 79 -11.20 -8.68 -2.66
C PHE A 79 -11.31 -8.78 -4.18
N GLY A 80 -10.23 -9.20 -4.85
CA GLY A 80 -10.24 -9.35 -6.31
C GLY A 80 -11.18 -10.45 -6.80
N PHE A 81 -11.46 -11.47 -6.00
CA PHE A 81 -12.48 -12.46 -6.32
C PHE A 81 -13.89 -11.87 -6.21
N ILE A 82 -14.18 -11.10 -5.16
CA ILE A 82 -15.48 -10.42 -4.97
C ILE A 82 -15.71 -9.36 -6.05
N ALA A 83 -14.66 -8.61 -6.41
CA ALA A 83 -14.71 -7.57 -7.42
C ALA A 83 -14.68 -8.12 -8.88
N GLY A 84 -14.35 -9.41 -9.06
CA GLY A 84 -14.28 -10.05 -10.37
C GLY A 84 -13.04 -9.68 -11.19
N TRP A 85 -11.93 -9.33 -10.54
CA TRP A 85 -10.68 -8.90 -11.20
C TRP A 85 -9.93 -10.03 -11.90
N PHE A 86 -10.09 -11.27 -11.44
CA PHE A 86 -9.45 -12.45 -12.03
C PHE A 86 -10.35 -13.67 -11.92
N PHE A 87 -10.23 -14.56 -12.90
CA PHE A 87 -10.90 -15.86 -12.87
C PHE A 87 -10.31 -16.75 -11.77
N ALA A 88 -11.15 -17.62 -11.20
CA ALA A 88 -10.75 -18.58 -10.16
C ALA A 88 -9.55 -19.44 -10.58
N SER A 89 -9.38 -19.73 -11.88
CA SER A 89 -8.24 -20.50 -12.41
C SER A 89 -6.90 -19.73 -12.40
N ASN A 90 -6.95 -18.40 -12.32
CA ASN A 90 -5.79 -17.51 -12.46
C ASN A 90 -5.41 -16.80 -11.15
N PHE A 91 -5.90 -17.29 -10.01
CA PHE A 91 -5.63 -16.71 -8.69
C PHE A 91 -4.14 -16.57 -8.37
N TRP A 92 -3.29 -17.44 -8.95
CA TRP A 92 -1.84 -17.43 -8.76
C TRP A 92 -1.18 -16.12 -9.22
N MET A 93 -1.79 -15.39 -10.18
CA MET A 93 -1.28 -14.11 -10.64
C MET A 93 -1.30 -13.03 -9.54
N ALA A 94 -2.20 -13.15 -8.55
CA ALA A 94 -2.25 -12.23 -7.42
C ALA A 94 -0.94 -12.24 -6.62
N PHE A 95 -0.29 -13.39 -6.47
CA PHE A 95 1.00 -13.48 -5.77
C PHE A 95 2.12 -12.71 -6.49
N ILE A 96 2.09 -12.70 -7.82
CA ILE A 96 3.08 -11.98 -8.63
C ILE A 96 2.86 -10.47 -8.51
N TYR A 97 1.62 -10.02 -8.67
CA TYR A 97 1.30 -8.59 -8.57
C TYR A 97 1.58 -8.03 -7.18
N VAL A 98 1.16 -8.75 -6.13
CA VAL A 98 1.42 -8.36 -4.75
C VAL A 98 2.92 -8.42 -4.45
N GLY A 99 3.64 -9.44 -4.94
CA GLY A 99 5.09 -9.58 -4.76
C GLY A 99 5.87 -8.36 -5.27
N ILE A 100 5.58 -7.89 -6.48
CA ILE A 100 6.27 -6.73 -7.07
C ILE A 100 6.03 -5.47 -6.22
N VAL A 101 4.78 -5.21 -5.85
CA VAL A 101 4.42 -4.03 -5.03
C VAL A 101 5.03 -4.13 -3.64
N PHE A 102 5.04 -5.32 -3.05
CA PHE A 102 5.56 -5.56 -1.72
C PHE A 102 7.08 -5.38 -1.64
N ILE A 103 7.83 -5.82 -2.67
CA ILE A 103 9.27 -5.57 -2.75
C ILE A 103 9.55 -4.07 -2.79
N ALA A 104 8.80 -3.31 -3.59
CA ALA A 104 8.96 -1.86 -3.65
C ALA A 104 8.66 -1.19 -2.30
N ALA A 105 7.59 -1.62 -1.61
CA ALA A 105 7.24 -1.14 -0.28
C ALA A 105 8.34 -1.45 0.75
N TYR A 106 8.85 -2.69 0.76
CA TYR A 106 9.94 -3.11 1.64
C TYR A 106 11.20 -2.27 1.45
N LEU A 107 11.59 -1.99 0.21
CA LEU A 107 12.77 -1.16 -0.08
C LEU A 107 12.60 0.27 0.48
N LEU A 108 11.41 0.85 0.34
CA LEU A 108 11.12 2.19 0.88
C LEU A 108 11.20 2.21 2.41
N ASP A 109 10.63 1.21 3.07
CA ASP A 109 10.67 1.10 4.53
C ASP A 109 12.08 0.82 5.05
N ALA A 110 12.86 -0.05 4.39
CA ALA A 110 14.24 -0.31 4.76
C ALA A 110 15.12 0.96 4.68
N ILE A 111 14.94 1.77 3.63
CA ILE A 111 15.62 3.07 3.50
C ILE A 111 15.22 4.03 4.62
N LYS A 112 13.95 4.02 5.04
CA LYS A 112 13.44 4.87 6.11
C LYS A 112 14.00 4.45 7.47
N ILE A 113 13.92 3.17 7.81
CA ILE A 113 14.44 2.60 9.07
C ILE A 113 15.94 2.86 9.19
N LYS A 114 16.72 2.64 8.12
CA LYS A 114 18.17 2.91 8.14
C LYS A 114 18.48 4.38 8.47
N LYS A 115 17.72 5.32 7.89
CA LYS A 115 17.88 6.75 8.17
C LYS A 115 17.50 7.11 9.60
N ASP A 116 16.44 6.50 10.13
CA ASP A 116 16.00 6.77 11.50
C ASP A 116 17.04 6.24 12.52
N ILE A 117 17.64 5.07 12.26
CA ILE A 117 18.77 4.55 13.05
C ILE A 117 19.98 5.48 12.99
N GLU A 118 20.35 5.96 11.80
CA GLU A 118 21.49 6.87 11.61
C GLU A 118 21.26 8.21 12.34
N PHE A 119 20.03 8.71 12.32
CA PHE A 119 19.62 9.91 13.07
C PHE A 119 19.66 9.71 14.59
N ILE A 120 19.23 8.55 15.10
CA ILE A 120 19.31 8.24 16.54
C ILE A 120 20.78 8.12 16.96
N ASN A 121 21.60 7.43 16.17
CA ASN A 121 23.02 7.24 16.47
C ASN A 121 23.81 8.55 16.46
N SER A 122 23.51 9.48 15.54
CA SER A 122 24.17 10.80 15.53
C SER A 122 23.83 11.62 16.77
N ARG A 123 22.57 11.57 17.24
CA ARG A 123 22.12 12.27 18.45
C ARG A 123 22.71 11.71 19.74
N ILE A 124 23.00 10.40 19.80
CA ILE A 124 23.72 9.78 20.92
C ILE A 124 25.19 10.19 20.91
N LYS A 125 25.82 10.22 19.72
CA LYS A 125 27.21 10.66 19.53
C LYS A 125 27.45 12.13 19.91
N GLU A 126 26.47 13.01 19.72
CA GLU A 126 26.54 14.41 20.15
C GLU A 126 26.45 14.59 21.68
N ARG A 127 25.95 13.58 22.40
CA ARG A 127 25.75 13.62 23.86
C ARG A 127 26.83 12.88 24.66
N THR A 128 27.77 12.22 24.00
CA THR A 128 28.89 11.47 24.61
C THR A 128 30.19 12.15 24.24
#